data_AF-A0A6G2VQN0-F1
#
_entry.id   AF-A0A6G2VQN0-F1
#
_cell.length_a   1.000
_cell.length_b   1.000
_cell.length_c   1.000
_cell.angle_alpha   90.00
_cell.angle_beta   90.00
_cell.angle_gamma   90.00
#
_symmetry.space_group_name_H-M   'P 1'
#
loop_
_entity.id
_entity.type
_entity.pdbx_description
1 polymer ?
#
loop_
_entity_poly.entity_id
_entity_poly.type
_entity_poly.pdbx_seq_one_letter_code
_entity_poly.pdbx_strand_id
1 'polypeptide(L)'
;WAERTGSVPGASFTAAKWAWLAEHEPDAVRATRAVRLPHDYLTERLTGQGTTDRSDVSGTGWWASGPEAYDEEILAHIGLDPALLPRVARPGEVVGTVRDNHELPFSKGTLV
;
A
#
# COMPACT_ATOMS: atom_id res chain seq x y z
N TRP A 1 3.22 18.08 -4.96
CA TRP A 1 3.77 16.71 -4.88
C TRP A 1 5.17 16.67 -4.28
N ALA A 2 6.21 17.18 -4.95
CA ALA A 2 7.60 17.06 -4.51
C ALA A 2 7.87 17.57 -3.08
N GLU A 3 7.31 18.71 -2.70
CA GLU A 3 7.45 19.26 -1.33
C GLU A 3 6.80 18.36 -0.26
N ARG A 4 5.73 17.65 -0.62
CA ARG A 4 4.94 16.84 0.32
C ARG A 4 5.54 15.44 0.48
N THR A 5 5.93 14.81 -0.62
CA THR A 5 6.39 13.41 -0.66
C THR A 5 7.90 13.25 -0.79
N GLY A 6 8.64 14.32 -1.09
CA GLY A 6 10.08 14.25 -1.37
C GLY A 6 10.40 13.63 -2.74
N SER A 7 9.43 13.53 -3.64
CA SER A 7 9.60 12.91 -4.97
C SER A 7 8.74 13.57 -6.03
N VAL A 8 9.21 13.58 -7.28
CA VAL A 8 8.42 13.94 -8.46
C VAL A 8 7.85 12.65 -9.05
N PRO A 9 6.55 12.36 -8.92
CA PRO A 9 5.99 11.10 -9.39
C PRO A 9 6.08 11.00 -10.91
N GLY A 10 6.70 9.92 -11.40
CA GLY A 10 6.63 9.49 -12.79
C GLY A 10 5.65 8.33 -12.98
N ALA A 11 5.52 7.84 -14.21
CA ALA A 11 4.62 6.73 -14.56
C ALA A 11 4.87 5.42 -13.77
N SER A 12 6.06 5.25 -13.19
CA SER A 12 6.40 4.10 -12.35
C SER A 12 5.69 4.10 -10.99
N PHE A 13 5.27 5.26 -10.48
CA PHE A 13 4.69 5.43 -9.15
C PHE A 13 3.26 4.87 -9.09
N THR A 14 2.89 4.31 -7.95
CA THR A 14 1.55 3.73 -7.74
C THR A 14 0.44 4.78 -7.88
N ALA A 15 0.67 6.00 -7.39
CA ALA A 15 -0.27 7.12 -7.56
C ALA A 15 -0.57 7.44 -9.03
N ALA A 16 0.44 7.37 -9.91
CA ALA A 16 0.26 7.62 -11.34
C ALA A 16 -0.58 6.51 -12.00
N LYS A 17 -0.35 5.25 -11.64
CA LYS A 17 -1.14 4.10 -12.11
C LYS A 17 -2.59 4.17 -11.63
N TRP A 18 -2.80 4.56 -10.38
CA TRP A 18 -4.15 4.74 -9.83
C TRP A 18 -4.91 5.86 -10.55
N ALA A 19 -4.29 7.02 -10.74
CA ALA A 19 -4.90 8.12 -11.47
C ALA A 19 -5.27 7.71 -12.91
N TRP A 20 -4.41 6.96 -13.58
CA TRP A 20 -4.71 6.41 -14.90
C TRP A 20 -5.92 5.47 -14.87
N LEU A 21 -5.99 4.54 -13.91
CA LEU A 21 -7.14 3.64 -13.74
C LEU A 21 -8.43 4.42 -13.45
N ALA A 22 -8.38 5.45 -12.62
CA ALA A 22 -9.55 6.27 -12.31
C ALA A 22 -10.10 6.98 -13.56
N GLU A 23 -9.23 7.39 -14.49
CA GLU A 23 -9.61 8.04 -15.74
C GLU A 23 -10.07 7.04 -16.82
N HIS A 24 -9.39 5.89 -16.95
CA HIS A 24 -9.58 4.99 -18.10
C HIS A 24 -10.36 3.71 -17.78
N GLU A 25 -10.32 3.24 -16.53
CA GLU A 25 -10.97 2.02 -16.05
C GLU A 25 -11.75 2.26 -14.74
N PRO A 26 -12.72 3.19 -14.72
CA PRO A 26 -13.43 3.57 -13.49
C PRO A 26 -14.19 2.41 -12.85
N ASP A 27 -14.56 1.40 -13.63
CA ASP A 27 -15.24 0.20 -13.15
C ASP A 27 -14.30 -0.68 -12.31
N ALA A 28 -13.02 -0.77 -12.70
CA ALA A 28 -11.99 -1.46 -11.93
C ALA A 28 -11.69 -0.73 -10.62
N VAL A 29 -11.63 0.60 -10.65
CA VAL A 29 -11.51 1.43 -9.44
C VAL A 29 -12.69 1.18 -8.48
N ARG A 30 -13.93 1.18 -8.98
CA ARG A 30 -15.12 0.88 -8.15
C ARG A 30 -15.12 -0.53 -7.57
N ALA A 31 -14.54 -1.50 -8.28
CA ALA A 31 -14.41 -2.88 -7.82
C ALA A 31 -13.25 -3.08 -6.81
N THR A 32 -12.33 -2.13 -6.70
CA THR A 32 -11.15 -2.24 -5.85
C THR A 32 -11.54 -2.27 -4.37
N ARG A 33 -10.99 -3.23 -3.63
CA ARG A 33 -11.19 -3.39 -2.18
C ARG A 33 -9.94 -3.13 -1.34
N ALA A 34 -8.78 -3.13 -1.99
CA ALA A 34 -7.50 -2.91 -1.36
C ALA A 34 -6.47 -2.53 -2.44
N VAL A 35 -5.60 -1.58 -2.14
CA VAL A 35 -4.40 -1.29 -2.95
C VAL A 35 -3.18 -1.80 -2.17
N ARG A 36 -2.38 -2.63 -2.81
CA ARG A 36 -1.23 -3.32 -2.20
C ARG A 36 -0.02 -3.24 -3.12
N LEU A 37 1.14 -3.03 -2.53
CA LEU A 37 2.41 -3.36 -3.17
C LEU A 37 2.61 -4.88 -3.15
N PRO A 38 3.53 -5.42 -3.96
CA PRO A 38 3.73 -6.87 -4.06
C PRO A 38 4.01 -7.54 -2.71
N HIS A 39 4.79 -6.88 -1.84
CA HIS A 39 5.10 -7.43 -0.52
C HIS A 39 3.91 -7.30 0.45
N ASP A 40 3.16 -6.19 0.44
CA ASP A 40 1.93 -6.05 1.24
C ASP A 40 0.92 -7.16 0.92
N TYR A 41 0.79 -7.53 -0.37
CA TYR A 41 -0.09 -8.60 -0.82
C TYR A 41 0.37 -9.97 -0.27
N LEU A 42 1.67 -10.25 -0.29
CA LEU A 42 2.22 -11.48 0.29
C LEU A 42 2.02 -11.52 1.81
N THR A 43 2.26 -10.40 2.49
CA THR A 43 1.99 -10.26 3.94
C THR A 43 0.52 -10.53 4.24
N GLU A 44 -0.41 -9.93 3.49
CA GLU A 44 -1.85 -10.17 3.64
C GLU A 44 -2.23 -11.63 3.38
N ARG A 45 -1.61 -12.27 2.38
CA ARG A 45 -1.84 -13.68 2.07
C ARG A 45 -1.43 -14.57 3.24
N LEU A 46 -0.28 -14.28 3.87
CA LEU A 46 0.26 -15.03 5.00
C LEU A 46 -0.50 -14.78 6.30
N THR A 47 -0.72 -13.52 6.67
CA THR A 47 -1.22 -13.11 8.00
C THR A 47 -2.70 -12.77 8.01
N GLY A 48 -3.28 -12.44 6.85
CA GLY A 48 -4.63 -11.93 6.72
C GLY A 48 -4.78 -10.43 6.86
N GLN A 49 -3.67 -9.69 6.99
CA GLN A 49 -3.68 -8.24 7.17
C GLN A 49 -2.67 -7.59 6.21
N GLY A 50 -3.15 -6.70 5.34
CA GLY A 50 -2.27 -5.90 4.49
C GLY A 50 -1.44 -4.92 5.31
N THR A 51 -0.12 -5.03 5.18
CA THR A 51 0.83 -4.17 5.89
C THR A 51 1.97 -3.83 4.95
N THR A 52 2.30 -2.53 4.87
CA THR A 52 3.50 -2.02 4.19
C THR A 52 4.52 -1.57 5.23
N ASP A 53 5.74 -1.25 4.82
CA ASP A 53 6.70 -0.51 5.63
C ASP A 53 6.99 0.88 5.03
N ARG A 54 7.73 1.69 5.79
CA ARG A 54 8.12 3.06 5.44
C ARG A 54 8.89 3.14 4.11
N SER A 55 9.76 2.17 3.82
CA SER A 55 10.57 2.16 2.60
C SER A 55 9.69 1.99 1.36
N ASP A 56 8.85 0.96 1.36
CA ASP A 56 7.98 0.66 0.22
C ASP A 56 6.90 1.74 0.00
N VAL A 57 6.27 2.23 1.06
CA VAL A 57 5.24 3.28 0.93
C VAL A 57 5.82 4.60 0.40
N SER A 58 7.11 4.89 0.62
CA SER A 58 7.75 6.11 0.11
C SER A 58 7.77 6.18 -1.43
N GLY A 59 7.79 5.03 -2.11
CA GLY A 59 7.79 4.94 -3.57
C GLY A 59 6.39 5.02 -4.21
N THR A 60 5.32 5.08 -3.41
CA THR A 60 3.94 5.10 -3.92
C THR A 60 3.53 6.44 -4.51
N GLY A 61 4.13 7.52 -4.02
CA GLY A 61 3.74 8.88 -4.37
C GLY A 61 2.57 9.44 -3.56
N TRP A 62 2.17 8.85 -2.45
CA TRP A 62 1.15 9.44 -1.55
C TRP A 62 1.58 9.45 -0.07
N TRP A 63 2.84 9.12 0.22
CA TRP A 63 3.40 9.19 1.56
C TRP A 63 4.04 10.55 1.80
N ALA A 64 3.60 11.24 2.85
CA ALA A 64 4.21 12.49 3.29
C ALA A 64 5.36 12.19 4.25
N SER A 65 6.60 12.45 3.79
CA SER A 65 7.82 12.10 4.52
C SER A 65 8.04 12.91 5.80
N GLY A 66 7.50 14.13 5.88
CA GLY A 66 7.58 14.98 7.07
C GLY A 66 6.71 14.46 8.23
N PRO A 67 5.38 14.36 8.06
CA PRO A 67 4.48 13.84 9.09
C PRO A 67 4.51 12.32 9.24
N GLU A 68 5.20 11.59 8.35
CA GLU A 68 5.20 10.12 8.27
C GLU A 68 3.79 9.54 8.27
N ALA A 69 2.99 10.01 7.32
CA ALA A 69 1.59 9.60 7.15
C ALA A 69 1.18 9.58 5.67
N TYR A 70 0.05 8.92 5.40
CA TYR A 70 -0.63 9.08 4.13
C TYR A 70 -1.05 10.54 3.93
N ASP A 71 -0.74 11.09 2.77
CA ASP A 71 -1.09 12.47 2.42
C ASP A 71 -2.52 12.54 1.90
N GLU A 72 -3.44 12.94 2.77
CA GLU A 72 -4.88 12.95 2.46
C GLU A 72 -5.24 13.88 1.29
N GLU A 73 -4.52 14.99 1.08
CA GLU A 73 -4.79 15.89 -0.05
C GLU A 73 -4.38 15.25 -1.37
N ILE A 74 -3.24 14.55 -1.40
CA ILE A 74 -2.82 13.80 -2.59
C ILE A 74 -3.80 12.67 -2.87
N LEU A 75 -4.21 11.92 -1.84
CA LEU A 75 -5.17 10.83 -1.99
C LEU A 75 -6.53 11.34 -2.50
N ALA A 76 -7.03 12.44 -1.95
CA ALA A 76 -8.26 13.08 -2.42
C ALA A 76 -8.14 13.56 -3.87
N HIS A 77 -6.97 14.13 -4.24
CA HIS A 77 -6.73 14.62 -5.60
C HIS A 77 -6.80 13.50 -6.65
N ILE A 78 -6.35 12.29 -6.32
CA ILE A 78 -6.43 11.12 -7.21
C ILE A 78 -7.66 10.23 -6.96
N GLY A 79 -8.58 10.66 -6.08
CA GLY A 79 -9.80 9.92 -5.75
C GLY A 79 -9.57 8.56 -5.10
N LEU A 80 -8.51 8.42 -4.29
CA LEU A 80 -8.21 7.19 -3.55
C LEU A 80 -8.65 7.32 -2.08
N ASP A 81 -9.54 6.43 -1.64
CA ASP A 81 -9.93 6.33 -0.23
C ASP A 81 -8.75 5.77 0.61
N PRO A 82 -8.24 6.50 1.62
CA PRO A 82 -7.18 6.01 2.50
C PRO A 82 -7.52 4.67 3.18
N ALA A 83 -8.80 4.34 3.38
CA ALA A 83 -9.23 3.08 3.98
C ALA A 83 -8.89 1.85 3.12
N LEU A 84 -8.58 2.02 1.83
CA LEU A 84 -8.13 0.95 0.94
C LEU A 84 -6.63 0.64 1.10
N LEU A 85 -5.88 1.50 1.79
CA LEU A 85 -4.44 1.38 1.95
C LEU A 85 -4.08 0.51 3.16
N PRO A 86 -2.94 -0.21 3.13
CA PRO A 86 -2.48 -0.99 4.26
C PRO A 86 -2.01 -0.08 5.40
N ARG A 87 -1.91 -0.60 6.62
CA ARG A 87 -1.19 0.12 7.69
C ARG A 87 0.31 0.12 7.40
N VAL A 88 1.04 1.08 7.96
CA VAL A 88 2.51 1.14 7.88
C VAL A 88 3.12 0.57 9.17
N ALA A 89 3.93 -0.47 9.05
CA ALA A 89 4.65 -1.08 10.17
C ALA A 89 5.94 -0.32 10.51
N ARG A 90 6.32 -0.41 11.79
CA ARG A 90 7.61 0.08 12.27
C ARG A 90 8.74 -0.91 11.93
N PRO A 91 9.99 -0.44 11.85
CA PRO A 91 11.13 -1.33 11.69
C PRO A 91 11.18 -2.41 12.79
N GLY A 92 11.23 -3.68 12.38
CA GLY A 92 11.28 -4.83 13.28
C GLY A 92 9.96 -5.19 13.97
N GLU A 93 8.86 -4.54 13.61
CA GLU A 93 7.53 -4.89 14.10
C GLU A 93 7.08 -6.24 13.52
N VAL A 94 6.61 -7.14 14.38
CA VAL A 94 5.90 -8.35 13.94
C VAL A 94 4.50 -7.94 13.47
N VAL A 95 4.20 -8.19 12.21
CA VAL A 95 2.95 -7.80 11.55
C VAL A 95 1.92 -8.93 11.53
N GLY A 96 2.33 -10.14 11.90
CA GLY A 96 1.42 -11.23 12.23
C GLY A 96 2.12 -12.58 12.32
N THR A 97 1.32 -13.63 12.19
CA THR A 97 1.83 -14.99 12.02
C THR A 97 1.25 -15.62 10.78
N VAL A 98 2.06 -16.45 10.13
CA VAL A 98 1.65 -17.32 9.04
C VAL A 98 0.43 -18.17 9.41
N ARG A 99 -0.68 -18.01 8.69
CA ARG A 99 -1.94 -18.75 8.89
C ARG A 99 -1.88 -20.13 8.24
N ASP A 100 -2.72 -21.05 8.71
CA ASP A 100 -2.81 -22.43 8.21
C ASP A 100 -3.36 -22.56 6.77
N ASN A 101 -3.96 -21.48 6.24
CA ASN A 101 -4.75 -21.49 5.01
C ASN A 101 -4.11 -20.71 3.85
N HIS A 102 -2.79 -20.77 3.71
CA HIS A 102 -2.07 -20.23 2.55
C HIS A 102 -1.50 -21.35 1.68
N GLU A 103 -1.26 -21.05 0.39
CA GLU A 103 -0.68 -22.00 -0.58
C GLU A 103 0.86 -22.00 -0.57
N LEU A 104 1.48 -21.17 0.27
CA LEU A 104 2.93 -20.95 0.31
C LEU A 104 3.66 -21.98 1.21
N PRO A 105 4.97 -22.21 1.03
CA PRO A 105 5.72 -23.26 1.73
C PRO A 105 6.19 -22.85 3.14
N PHE A 106 5.38 -22.06 3.86
CA PHE A 106 5.73 -21.57 5.20
C PHE A 106 4.98 -22.33 6.30
N SER A 107 5.65 -22.55 7.43
CA SER A 107 5.02 -23.19 8.59
C SER A 107 4.03 -22.25 9.27
N LYS A 108 2.86 -22.79 9.65
CA LYS A 108 1.89 -22.09 10.51
C LYS A 108 2.57 -21.57 11.78
N GLY A 109 2.24 -20.33 12.15
CA GLY A 109 2.74 -19.70 13.37
C GLY A 109 4.10 -19.02 13.23
N THR A 110 4.79 -19.17 12.10
CA THR A 110 6.00 -18.39 11.80
C THR A 110 5.67 -16.90 11.85
N LEU A 111 6.54 -16.12 12.51
CA LEU A 111 6.40 -14.67 12.58
C LEU A 111 6.61 -14.06 11.20
N VAL A 112 5.75 -13.10 10.85
CA VAL A 112 5.89 -12.22 9.69
C VAL A 112 6.05 -10.81 10.23
#